data_AF-A0A432X9V2-F1
#
_entry.id   AF-A0A432X9V2-F1
#
_cell.length_a   1.000
_cell.length_b   1.000
_cell.length_c   1.000
_cell.angle_alpha   90.00
_cell.angle_beta   90.00
_cell.angle_gamma   90.00
#
_symmetry.space_group_name_H-M   'P 1'
#
loop_
_entity.id
_entity.type
_entity.pdbx_description
1 polymer ?
#
loop_
_entity_poly.entity_id
_entity_poly.type
_entity_poly.pdbx_seq_one_letter_code
_entity_poly.pdbx_strand_id
1 'polypeptide(L)'
;MNELLTAASVLLAITGVLYALWHDDIVNAIAKVMPQHKEDRGEFDKNLKSVLWSRAIPLLLATLCIMLVYLPPSIGIIASSFKGYCSLGFENFQNYDPIATSFVLVEVFTSVLAVQSIVYVWKLMSKLRASNR
;
A
#
# COMPACT_ATOMS: atom_id res chain seq x y z
N MET A 1 12.34 -20.40 0.88
CA MET A 1 12.14 -19.12 1.60
C MET A 1 12.95 -17.98 1.01
N ASN A 2 14.24 -18.16 0.69
CA ASN A 2 15.03 -17.10 0.03
C ASN A 2 14.40 -16.57 -1.26
N GLU A 3 13.90 -17.44 -2.14
CA GLU A 3 13.23 -17.01 -3.38
C GLU A 3 11.96 -16.18 -3.12
N LEU A 4 11.17 -16.57 -2.12
CA LEU A 4 9.95 -15.86 -1.72
C LEU A 4 10.28 -14.47 -1.17
N LEU A 5 11.33 -14.38 -0.32
CA LEU A 5 11.83 -13.12 0.22
C LEU A 5 12.36 -12.21 -0.90
N THR A 6 13.16 -12.76 -1.81
CA THR A 6 13.68 -12.01 -2.96
C THR A 6 12.54 -11.47 -3.83
N ALA A 7 11.54 -12.30 -4.16
CA ALA A 7 10.38 -11.87 -4.93
C ALA A 7 9.59 -10.76 -4.23
N ALA A 8 9.28 -10.93 -2.93
CA ALA A 8 8.57 -9.92 -2.16
C ALA A 8 9.36 -8.60 -2.07
N SER A 9 10.68 -8.67 -1.89
CA SER A 9 11.55 -7.50 -1.81
C SER A 9 11.61 -6.73 -3.13
N VAL A 10 11.66 -7.44 -4.26
CA VAL A 10 11.63 -6.83 -5.60
C VAL A 10 10.28 -6.16 -5.84
N LEU A 11 9.17 -6.80 -5.48
CA LEU A 11 7.83 -6.21 -5.62
C LEU A 11 7.64 -4.99 -4.72
N LEU A 12 8.16 -5.01 -3.49
CA LEU A 12 8.21 -3.84 -2.62
C LEU A 12 9.07 -2.71 -3.23
N ALA A 13 10.20 -3.04 -3.84
CA ALA A 13 11.05 -2.03 -4.49
C ALA A 13 10.32 -1.37 -5.68
N ILE A 14 9.68 -2.17 -6.54
CA ILE A 14 8.91 -1.67 -7.69
C ILE A 14 7.76 -0.78 -7.21
N THR A 15 6.99 -1.22 -6.21
CA THR A 15 5.90 -0.42 -5.67
C THR A 15 6.39 0.84 -4.95
N GLY A 16 7.54 0.79 -4.28
CA GLY A 16 8.20 1.95 -3.69
C GLY A 16 8.58 3.00 -4.74
N VAL A 17 9.10 2.57 -5.90
CA VAL A 17 9.41 3.47 -7.02
C VAL A 17 8.14 4.08 -7.61
N LEU A 18 7.10 3.28 -7.84
CA LEU A 18 5.80 3.77 -8.33
C LEU A 18 5.17 4.77 -7.35
N TYR A 19 5.25 4.46 -6.05
CA TYR A 19 4.79 5.35 -5.00
C TYR A 19 5.54 6.68 -5.06
N ALA A 20 6.88 6.66 -5.06
CA ALA A 20 7.69 7.88 -5.10
C ALA A 20 7.40 8.72 -6.36
N LEU A 21 7.21 8.07 -7.52
CA LEU A 21 6.92 8.76 -8.77
C LEU A 21 5.55 9.44 -8.79
N TRP A 22 4.54 8.82 -8.18
CA TRP A 22 3.15 9.28 -8.26
C TRP A 22 2.66 10.01 -7.01
N HIS A 23 3.43 9.99 -5.93
CA HIS A 23 3.04 10.56 -4.64
C HIS A 23 2.70 12.05 -4.75
N ASP A 24 3.62 12.85 -5.26
CA ASP A 24 3.45 14.31 -5.33
C ASP A 24 2.25 14.69 -6.19
N ASP A 25 2.08 14.01 -7.31
CA ASP A 25 0.94 14.16 -8.21
C ASP A 25 -0.41 13.90 -7.51
N ILE A 26 -0.49 12.83 -6.73
CA ILE A 26 -1.70 12.45 -5.99
C ILE A 26 -1.97 13.47 -4.87
N VAL A 27 -0.93 13.83 -4.10
CA VAL A 27 -1.05 14.79 -2.99
C VAL A 27 -1.44 16.17 -3.52
N ASN A 28 -0.85 16.63 -4.62
CA ASN A 28 -1.19 17.91 -5.25
C ASN A 28 -2.64 17.92 -5.76
N ALA A 29 -3.12 16.84 -6.37
CA ALA A 29 -4.52 16.71 -6.78
C ALA A 29 -5.48 16.77 -5.57
N ILE A 30 -5.11 16.11 -4.47
CA ILE A 30 -5.87 16.15 -3.21
C ILE A 30 -5.82 17.54 -2.56
N ALA A 31 -4.72 18.27 -2.67
CA ALA A 31 -4.55 19.61 -2.07
C ALA A 31 -5.17 20.75 -2.91
N LYS A 32 -5.36 20.55 -4.22
CA LYS A 32 -5.85 21.60 -5.14
C LYS A 32 -7.18 22.21 -4.68
N VAL A 33 -7.27 23.52 -4.54
CA VAL A 33 -8.49 24.19 -4.07
C VAL A 33 -9.62 24.00 -5.08
N MET A 34 -10.83 23.70 -4.60
CA MET A 34 -12.02 23.55 -5.45
C MET A 34 -12.44 24.92 -6.01
N PRO A 35 -12.68 25.04 -7.33
CA PRO A 35 -13.19 26.28 -7.92
C PRO A 35 -14.55 26.67 -7.33
N GLN A 36 -14.73 27.96 -7.02
CA GLN A 36 -16.00 28.49 -6.51
C GLN A 36 -17.10 28.44 -7.57
N HIS A 37 -16.77 28.72 -8.83
CA HIS A 37 -17.71 28.72 -9.94
C HIS A 37 -17.89 27.30 -10.49
N LYS A 38 -19.16 26.89 -10.69
CA LYS A 38 -19.49 25.56 -11.20
C LYS A 38 -18.99 25.31 -12.63
N GLU A 39 -18.87 26.38 -13.43
CA GLU A 39 -18.43 26.30 -14.83
C GLU A 39 -16.97 25.86 -14.97
N ASP A 40 -16.11 26.24 -14.02
CA ASP A 40 -14.68 25.86 -14.00
C ASP A 40 -14.42 24.45 -13.42
N ARG A 41 -15.45 23.80 -12.86
CA ARG A 41 -15.31 22.47 -12.25
C ARG A 41 -15.07 21.36 -13.27
N GLY A 42 -15.43 21.57 -14.54
CA GLY A 42 -15.25 20.58 -15.60
C GLY A 42 -13.78 20.19 -15.82
N GLU A 43 -12.87 21.15 -15.84
CA GLU A 43 -11.43 20.90 -15.99
C GLU A 43 -10.82 20.32 -14.70
N PHE A 44 -11.28 20.80 -13.55
CA PHE A 44 -10.89 20.29 -12.24
C PHE A 44 -11.23 18.79 -12.08
N ASP A 45 -12.46 18.39 -12.41
CA ASP A 45 -12.92 17.01 -12.32
C ASP A 45 -12.20 16.09 -13.31
N LYS A 46 -11.93 16.58 -14.53
CA LYS A 46 -11.14 15.84 -15.52
C LYS A 46 -9.73 15.57 -15.00
N ASN A 47 -9.08 16.57 -14.40
CA ASN A 47 -7.76 16.41 -13.81
C ASN A 47 -7.78 15.40 -12.65
N LEU A 48 -8.74 15.54 -11.72
CA LEU A 48 -8.91 14.59 -10.61
C LEU A 48 -9.15 13.15 -11.08
N LYS A 49 -10.03 12.96 -12.08
CA LYS A 49 -10.29 11.64 -12.67
C LYS A 49 -9.05 11.08 -13.36
N SER A 50 -8.29 11.92 -14.06
CA SER A 50 -7.05 11.52 -14.71
C SER A 50 -6.05 10.99 -13.67
N VAL A 51 -5.79 11.74 -12.60
CA VAL A 51 -4.88 11.31 -11.51
C VAL A 51 -5.40 10.05 -10.81
N LEU A 52 -6.71 9.96 -10.59
CA LEU A 52 -7.34 8.79 -9.98
C LEU A 52 -7.09 7.52 -10.81
N TRP A 53 -7.38 7.54 -12.12
CA TRP A 53 -7.32 6.37 -12.98
C TRP A 53 -5.91 6.03 -13.49
N SER A 54 -5.05 7.02 -13.69
CA SER A 54 -3.70 6.80 -14.23
C SER A 54 -2.66 6.49 -13.17
N ARG A 55 -2.87 6.90 -11.91
CA ARG A 55 -1.86 6.83 -10.85
C ARG A 55 -2.39 6.14 -9.60
N ALA A 56 -3.45 6.69 -8.99
CA ALA A 56 -3.90 6.22 -7.67
C ALA A 56 -4.52 4.80 -7.70
N ILE A 57 -5.35 4.48 -8.70
CA ILE A 57 -5.95 3.15 -8.86
C ILE A 57 -4.89 2.09 -9.21
N PRO A 58 -4.00 2.31 -10.21
CA PRO A 58 -2.93 1.36 -10.50
C PRO A 58 -2.03 1.08 -9.27
N LEU A 59 -1.68 2.11 -8.51
CA LEU A 59 -0.87 1.97 -7.30
C LEU A 59 -1.61 1.16 -6.22
N LEU A 60 -2.89 1.44 -6.01
CA LEU A 60 -3.74 0.68 -5.10
C LEU A 60 -3.81 -0.79 -5.52
N LEU A 61 -4.10 -1.08 -6.79
CA LEU A 61 -4.20 -2.45 -7.27
C LEU A 61 -2.87 -3.20 -7.11
N ALA A 62 -1.75 -2.58 -7.46
CA ALA A 62 -0.44 -3.21 -7.32
C ALA A 62 -0.16 -3.57 -5.85
N THR A 63 -0.25 -2.59 -4.94
CA THR A 63 0.06 -2.77 -3.52
C THR A 63 -0.92 -3.73 -2.84
N LEU A 64 -2.20 -3.67 -3.17
CA LEU A 64 -3.24 -4.53 -2.59
C LEU A 64 -3.13 -5.97 -3.09
N CYS A 65 -2.81 -6.19 -4.36
CA CYS A 65 -2.55 -7.54 -4.89
C CYS A 65 -1.33 -8.18 -4.21
N ILE A 66 -0.22 -7.43 -4.08
CA ILE A 66 0.99 -7.95 -3.43
C ILE A 66 0.71 -8.30 -1.97
N MET A 67 0.06 -7.40 -1.23
CA MET A 67 -0.37 -7.66 0.15
C MET A 67 -1.22 -8.94 0.23
N LEU A 68 -2.28 -9.07 -0.58
CA LEU A 68 -3.15 -10.24 -0.51
C LEU A 68 -2.44 -11.56 -0.85
N VAL A 69 -1.44 -11.54 -1.73
CA VAL A 69 -0.66 -12.73 -2.10
C VAL A 69 0.27 -13.17 -0.97
N TYR A 70 0.92 -12.23 -0.28
CA TYR A 70 1.92 -12.53 0.75
C TYR A 70 1.39 -12.50 2.19
N LEU A 71 0.15 -12.04 2.39
CA LEU A 71 -0.53 -12.04 3.68
C LEU A 71 -0.70 -13.46 4.28
N PRO A 72 -1.17 -14.49 3.55
CA PRO A 72 -1.35 -15.82 4.15
C PRO A 72 -0.03 -16.46 4.63
N PRO A 73 1.07 -16.46 3.83
CA PRO A 73 2.38 -16.91 4.31
C PRO A 73 2.86 -16.14 5.54
N SER A 74 2.67 -14.82 5.57
CA SER A 74 3.10 -13.96 6.68
C SER A 74 2.35 -14.29 7.98
N ILE A 75 1.03 -14.49 7.90
CA ILE A 75 0.22 -14.93 9.05
C ILE A 75 0.71 -16.29 9.57
N GLY A 76 1.03 -17.22 8.66
CA GLY A 76 1.57 -18.53 9.02
C GLY A 76 2.88 -18.44 9.81
N ILE A 77 3.79 -17.57 9.38
CA ILE A 77 5.05 -17.31 10.08
C ILE A 77 4.79 -16.70 11.46
N ILE A 78 3.98 -15.64 11.54
CA ILE A 78 3.65 -14.96 12.80
C ILE A 78 2.98 -15.94 13.79
N ALA A 79 2.02 -16.74 13.34
CA ALA A 79 1.33 -17.71 14.18
C ALA A 79 2.28 -18.80 14.69
N SER A 80 3.24 -19.24 13.85
CA SER A 80 4.25 -20.23 14.23
C SER A 80 5.21 -19.66 15.27
N SER A 81 5.66 -18.42 15.09
CA SER A 81 6.48 -17.70 16.07
C SER A 81 5.76 -17.49 17.40
N PHE A 82 4.47 -17.13 17.37
CA PHE A 82 3.66 -16.95 18.57
C PHE A 82 3.47 -18.26 19.34
N LYS A 83 3.16 -19.36 18.65
CA LYS A 83 3.06 -20.69 19.26
C LYS A 83 4.39 -21.11 19.90
N GLY A 84 5.51 -20.91 19.22
CA GLY A 84 6.84 -21.22 19.75
C GLY A 84 7.18 -20.41 21.00
N TYR A 85 6.80 -19.13 21.03
CA TYR A 85 6.95 -18.29 22.22
C TYR A 85 6.10 -18.80 23.39
N CYS A 86 4.83 -19.16 23.16
CA CYS A 86 3.95 -19.69 24.20
C CYS A 86 4.40 -21.05 24.75
N SER A 87 5.06 -21.89 23.94
CA SER A 87 5.46 -23.25 24.34
C SER A 87 6.83 -23.33 25.02
N LEU A 88 7.80 -22.51 24.58
CA LEU A 88 9.22 -22.64 24.95
C LEU A 88 9.78 -21.37 25.64
N GLY A 89 9.01 -20.29 25.73
CA GLY A 89 9.46 -19.04 26.36
C GLY A 89 10.69 -18.44 25.67
N PHE A 90 11.57 -17.82 26.46
CA PHE A 90 12.77 -17.14 25.97
C PHE A 90 13.86 -18.08 25.42
N GLU A 91 13.80 -19.39 25.69
CA GLU A 91 14.75 -20.37 25.13
C GLU A 91 14.57 -20.56 23.61
N ASN A 92 13.41 -20.18 23.07
CA ASN A 92 13.15 -20.25 21.63
C ASN A 92 13.92 -19.21 20.80
N PHE A 93 14.64 -18.27 21.44
CA PHE A 93 15.54 -17.34 20.74
C PHE A 93 16.64 -18.07 19.95
N GLN A 94 17.00 -19.29 20.34
CA GLN A 94 17.97 -20.11 19.60
C GLN A 94 17.45 -20.57 18.24
N ASN A 95 16.13 -20.64 18.05
CA ASN A 95 15.48 -21.00 16.77
C ASN A 95 14.99 -19.78 15.98
N TYR A 96 15.56 -18.59 16.25
CA TYR A 96 15.20 -17.38 15.53
C TYR A 96 15.59 -17.48 14.05
N ASP A 97 14.60 -17.35 13.17
CA ASP A 97 14.81 -17.31 11.72
C ASP A 97 14.83 -15.84 11.22
N PRO A 98 16.00 -15.29 10.88
CA PRO A 98 16.12 -13.92 10.36
C PRO A 98 15.48 -13.76 8.97
N ILE A 99 15.42 -14.82 8.16
CA ILE A 99 14.87 -14.78 6.80
C ILE A 99 13.34 -14.67 6.89
N ALA A 100 12.72 -15.48 7.74
CA ALA A 100 11.27 -15.43 7.98
C ALA A 100 10.84 -14.06 8.52
N THR A 101 11.62 -13.52 9.47
CA THR A 101 11.34 -12.21 10.08
C THR A 101 11.48 -11.08 9.06
N SER A 102 12.52 -11.14 8.21
CA SER A 102 12.71 -10.17 7.12
C SER A 102 11.55 -10.19 6.12
N PHE A 103 11.03 -11.39 5.81
CA PHE A 103 9.87 -11.52 4.93
C PHE A 103 8.62 -10.86 5.52
N VAL A 104 8.33 -11.09 6.80
CA VAL A 104 7.23 -10.42 7.50
C VAL A 104 7.41 -8.89 7.50
N LEU A 105 8.64 -8.40 7.66
CA LEU A 105 8.92 -6.97 7.62
C LEU A 105 8.61 -6.33 6.24
N VAL A 106 9.00 -7.01 5.15
CA VAL A 106 8.66 -6.60 3.78
C VAL A 106 7.14 -6.56 3.58
N GLU A 107 6.42 -7.55 4.12
CA GLU A 107 4.97 -7.58 4.05
C GLU A 107 4.32 -6.44 4.85
N VAL A 108 4.85 -6.10 6.01
CA VAL A 108 4.38 -4.96 6.81
C VAL A 108 4.53 -3.65 6.03
N PHE A 109 5.68 -3.42 5.39
CA PHE A 109 5.87 -2.22 4.56
C PHE A 109 4.92 -2.18 3.36
N THR A 110 4.74 -3.32 2.70
CA THR A 110 3.78 -3.43 1.59
C THR A 110 2.35 -3.13 2.05
N SER A 111 1.96 -3.65 3.22
CA SER A 111 0.65 -3.42 3.83
C SER A 111 0.43 -1.93 4.14
N VAL A 112 1.44 -1.24 4.66
CA VAL A 112 1.39 0.21 4.90
C VAL A 112 1.15 0.97 3.59
N LEU A 113 1.86 0.63 2.52
CA LEU A 113 1.66 1.24 1.20
C LEU A 113 0.27 0.97 0.64
N ALA A 114 -0.26 -0.24 0.84
CA ALA A 114 -1.62 -0.60 0.43
C ALA A 114 -2.68 0.24 1.16
N VAL A 115 -2.58 0.33 2.50
CA VAL A 115 -3.49 1.15 3.31
C VAL A 115 -3.42 2.63 2.89
N GLN A 116 -2.21 3.16 2.70
CA GLN A 116 -2.03 4.54 2.26
C GLN A 116 -2.65 4.79 0.88
N SER A 117 -2.50 3.84 -0.05
CA SER A 117 -3.09 3.92 -1.38
C SER A 117 -4.63 3.88 -1.34
N ILE A 118 -5.22 3.09 -0.44
CA ILE A 118 -6.67 3.09 -0.19
C ILE A 118 -7.12 4.49 0.25
N VAL A 119 -6.40 5.11 1.19
CA VAL A 119 -6.71 6.46 1.68
C VAL A 119 -6.64 7.50 0.55
N TYR A 120 -5.65 7.42 -0.34
CA TYR A 120 -5.55 8.33 -1.48
C TYR A 120 -6.71 8.19 -2.46
N VAL A 121 -7.03 6.96 -2.85
CA VAL A 121 -8.16 6.68 -3.73
C VAL A 121 -9.46 7.17 -3.09
N TRP A 122 -9.65 6.94 -1.79
CA TRP A 122 -10.83 7.41 -1.07
C TRP A 122 -10.93 8.94 -1.03
N LYS A 123 -9.84 9.66 -0.72
CA LYS A 123 -9.79 11.13 -0.70
C LYS A 123 -10.07 11.74 -2.08
N LEU A 124 -9.53 11.17 -3.14
CA LEU A 124 -9.79 11.62 -4.51
C LEU A 124 -11.25 11.39 -4.90
N MET A 125 -11.81 10.21 -4.58
CA MET A 125 -13.22 9.91 -4.84
C MET A 125 -14.18 10.79 -4.03
N SER A 126 -13.89 11.05 -2.75
CA SER A 126 -14.73 11.92 -1.92
C SER A 126 -14.74 13.34 -2.47
N LYS A 127 -13.60 13.84 -2.93
CA LYS A 127 -13.47 15.18 -3.51
C LYS A 127 -14.19 15.30 -4.84
N LEU A 128 -14.08 14.29 -5.70
CA LEU A 128 -14.81 14.23 -6.96
C LEU A 128 -16.34 14.17 -6.73
N ARG A 129 -16.78 13.40 -5.72
CA ARG A 129 -18.19 13.34 -5.33
C ARG A 129 -18.71 14.66 -4.76
N ALA A 130 -17.89 15.38 -4.01
CA ALA A 130 -18.23 16.71 -3.49
C ALA A 130 -18.34 17.76 -4.61
N SER A 131 -17.55 17.64 -5.68
CA SER A 131 -17.60 18.53 -6.85
C SER A 131 -18.92 18.44 -7.61
N ASN A 132 -19.45 17.22 -7.69
CA ASN A 132 -20.68 16.89 -8.39
C ASN A 132 -21.96 17.23 -7.60
N ARG A 133 -21.83 17.69 -6.35
CA ARG A 133 -22.92 18.25 -5.52
C ARG A 133 -22.93 19.78 -5.66
#